data_AF-A0A1D6Q9F5-F1
#
_entry.id   AF-A0A1D6Q9F5-F1
#
_cell.length_a   1.000
_cell.length_b   1.000
_cell.length_c   1.000
_cell.angle_alpha   90.00
_cell.angle_beta   90.00
_cell.angle_gamma   90.00
#
_symmetry.space_group_name_H-M   'P 1'
#
loop_
_entity.id
_entity.type
_entity.pdbx_description
1 polymer ?
#
loop_
_entity_poly.entity_id
_entity_poly.type
_entity_poly.pdbx_seq_one_letter_code
_entity_poly.pdbx_strand_id
1 'polypeptide(L)'
;MVDLLGDPAWPQLHPRPCTDTPWPGLQCELAPDDACVLRANRLHLGLDVATPPCRPRARLDPTSLRGLLHLRTQSIFGCFGAAQAPVELSPALFTS
;
A
#
# COMPACT_ATOMS: atom_id res chain seq x y z
N MET A 1 0.83 12.31 -10.93
CA MET A 1 0.26 11.86 -9.65
C MET A 1 1.44 11.40 -8.80
N VAL A 2 1.69 11.99 -7.62
CA VAL A 2 2.86 11.59 -6.80
C VAL A 2 2.50 10.28 -6.14
N ASP A 3 3.00 9.19 -6.72
CA ASP A 3 2.75 7.83 -6.26
C ASP A 3 3.34 7.62 -4.86
N LEU A 4 2.70 6.75 -4.09
CA LEU A 4 3.10 6.42 -2.72
C LEU A 4 4.46 5.69 -2.71
N LEU A 5 4.74 4.95 -3.79
CA LEU A 5 5.95 4.16 -3.97
C LEU A 5 7.07 4.96 -4.65
N GLY A 6 8.32 4.64 -4.29
CA GLY A 6 9.52 5.16 -4.91
C GLY A 6 9.56 5.00 -6.43
N ASP A 7 9.03 3.90 -6.95
CA ASP A 7 9.11 3.52 -8.36
C ASP A 7 7.70 3.37 -8.99
N PRO A 8 7.33 4.19 -10.01
CA PRO A 8 6.05 4.05 -10.69
C PRO A 8 5.95 2.78 -11.54
N ALA A 9 7.07 2.13 -11.87
CA ALA A 9 7.11 0.84 -12.56
C ALA A 9 6.88 -0.35 -11.62
N TRP A 10 6.81 -0.10 -10.30
CA TRP A 10 6.72 -1.17 -9.29
C TRP A 10 5.55 -2.13 -9.52
N PRO A 11 4.32 -1.67 -9.78
CA PRO A 11 3.20 -2.57 -10.05
C PRO A 11 3.40 -3.44 -11.29
N GLN A 12 4.12 -2.93 -12.30
CA GLN A 12 4.42 -3.66 -13.53
C GLN A 12 5.51 -4.72 -13.32
N LEU A 13 6.50 -4.41 -12.48
CA LEU A 13 7.57 -5.34 -12.11
C LEU A 13 7.08 -6.45 -11.18
N HIS A 14 6.05 -6.15 -10.38
CA HIS A 14 5.51 -7.08 -9.40
C HIS A 14 4.00 -7.32 -9.59
N PRO A 15 3.59 -7.96 -10.71
CA PRO A 15 2.19 -8.16 -11.07
C PRO A 15 1.45 -9.17 -10.17
N ARG A 16 2.18 -10.00 -9.42
CA ARG A 16 1.64 -11.06 -8.54
C ARG A 16 2.18 -10.89 -7.12
N PRO A 17 1.71 -9.88 -6.38
CA PRO A 17 2.29 -9.48 -5.09
C PRO A 17 2.05 -10.46 -3.94
N CYS A 18 1.12 -11.39 -4.10
CA CYS A 18 0.85 -12.45 -3.12
C CYS A 18 1.56 -13.77 -3.43
N THR A 19 2.20 -13.91 -4.61
CA THR A 19 2.81 -15.16 -5.05
C THR A 19 4.18 -14.93 -5.69
N ASP A 20 4.24 -14.88 -7.02
CA ASP A 20 5.48 -15.00 -7.80
C ASP A 20 6.39 -13.77 -7.69
N THR A 21 5.81 -12.61 -7.40
CA THR A 21 6.55 -11.34 -7.30
C THR A 21 6.15 -10.61 -6.01
N PRO A 22 6.50 -11.14 -4.83
CA PRO A 22 5.97 -10.67 -3.57
C PRO A 22 6.32 -9.21 -3.30
N TRP A 23 5.40 -8.48 -2.67
CA TRP A 23 5.64 -7.10 -2.24
C TRP A 23 6.15 -7.08 -0.80
N PRO A 24 7.30 -6.43 -0.54
CA PRO A 24 7.72 -6.17 0.83
C PRO A 24 6.68 -5.36 1.60
N GLY A 25 6.41 -5.76 2.84
CA GLY A 25 5.38 -5.15 3.68
C GLY A 25 3.93 -5.56 3.35
N LEU A 26 3.71 -6.34 2.28
CA LEU A 26 2.41 -6.93 1.98
C LEU A 26 2.31 -8.32 2.61
N GLN A 27 1.20 -8.59 3.30
CA GLN A 27 0.85 -9.95 3.73
C GLN A 27 -0.48 -10.33 3.10
N CYS A 28 -0.49 -11.50 2.47
CA CYS A 28 -1.69 -12.08 1.89
C CYS A 28 -2.14 -13.30 2.68
N GLU A 29 -3.45 -13.45 2.81
CA GLU A 29 -4.11 -14.58 3.45
C GLU A 29 -5.02 -15.28 2.44
N LEU A 30 -5.32 -16.55 2.68
CA LEU A 30 -6.34 -17.25 1.91
C LEU A 30 -7.70 -16.59 2.10
N ALA A 31 -8.46 -16.47 1.01
CA ALA A 31 -9.81 -15.99 1.08
C ALA A 31 -10.66 -16.99 1.89
N PRO A 32 -11.48 -16.53 2.85
CA PRO A 32 -12.29 -17.42 3.69
C PRO A 32 -13.34 -18.18 2.88
N ASP A 33 -13.73 -17.64 1.73
CA ASP A 33 -14.69 -18.17 0.77
C ASP A 33 -14.05 -18.99 -0.36
N ASP A 34 -12.73 -18.91 -0.56
CA ASP A 34 -12.02 -19.62 -1.61
C ASP A 34 -10.55 -19.89 -1.24
N ALA A 35 -10.23 -21.15 -0.94
CA ALA A 35 -8.89 -21.60 -0.57
C ALA A 35 -7.86 -21.55 -1.72
N CYS A 36 -8.30 -21.25 -2.96
CA CYS A 36 -7.41 -21.06 -4.10
C CYS A 36 -7.04 -19.59 -4.32
N VAL A 37 -7.63 -18.66 -3.57
CA VAL A 37 -7.44 -17.22 -3.75
C VAL A 37 -6.68 -16.62 -2.58
N LEU A 38 -5.60 -15.90 -2.87
CA LEU A 38 -4.89 -15.08 -1.89
C LEU A 38 -5.36 -13.63 -1.98
N ARG A 39 -5.67 -13.03 -0.83
CA ARG A 39 -6.09 -11.63 -0.70
C ARG A 39 -5.07 -10.86 0.14
N ALA A 40 -4.70 -9.68 -0.34
CA ALA A 40 -3.93 -8.73 0.45
C ALA A 40 -4.74 -8.31 1.68
N ASN A 41 -4.27 -8.70 2.86
CA ASN A 41 -4.95 -8.43 4.13
C ASN A 41 -4.24 -7.36 4.95
N ARG A 42 -2.91 -7.30 4.85
CA ARG A 42 -2.10 -6.29 5.52
C ARG A 42 -1.14 -5.63 4.53
N LEU A 43 -1.08 -4.30 4.59
CA LEU A 43 -0.13 -3.50 3.84
C LEU A 43 0.64 -2.58 4.79
N HIS A 44 1.95 -2.71 4.78
CA HIS A 44 2.88 -1.84 5.49
C HIS A 44 3.76 -1.10 4.49
N LEU A 45 3.79 0.21 4.60
CA LEU A 45 4.59 1.09 3.78
C LEU A 45 5.40 1.99 4.70
N GLY A 46 6.71 1.91 4.61
CA GLY A 46 7.56 2.73 5.45
C GLY A 46 8.97 2.88 4.93
N LEU A 47 9.73 3.79 5.54
CA LEU A 47 11.15 3.95 5.25
C LEU A 47 11.98 2.72 5.67
N ASP A 48 11.43 1.89 6.55
CA ASP A 48 11.95 0.60 6.98
C ASP A 48 11.69 -0.53 5.97
N VAL A 49 10.79 -0.31 4.99
CA VAL A 49 10.60 -1.23 3.87
C VAL A 49 11.69 -0.98 2.83
N ALA A 50 12.61 -1.94 2.70
CA ALA A 50 13.82 -1.78 1.88
C ALA A 50 13.53 -1.55 0.38
N THR A 51 12.47 -2.15 -0.18
CA THR A 51 12.20 -2.03 -1.63
C THR A 51 10.72 -2.24 -1.96
N PRO A 52 10.04 -1.29 -2.65
CA PRO A 52 10.48 0.07 -2.87
C PRO A 52 10.18 0.85 -1.58
N PRO A 53 11.11 1.67 -1.08
CA PRO A 53 10.77 2.57 0.00
C PRO A 53 9.65 3.51 -0.46
N CYS A 54 8.81 3.93 0.48
CA CYS A 54 7.87 5.00 0.18
C CYS A 54 8.60 6.33 -0.07
N ARG A 55 8.03 7.19 -0.92
CA ARG A 55 8.62 8.52 -1.17
C ARG A 55 8.37 9.43 0.05
N PRO A 56 9.35 10.22 0.53
CA PRO A 56 9.15 11.17 1.64
C PRO A 56 8.13 12.28 1.39
N ARG A 57 7.73 12.47 0.12
CA ARG A 57 6.69 13.41 -0.35
C ARG A 57 5.49 12.68 -0.95
N ALA A 58 5.29 11.41 -0.58
CA ALA A 58 4.19 10.61 -1.09
C ALA A 58 2.84 11.31 -0.86
N ARG A 59 1.92 11.13 -1.80
CA ARG A 59 0.52 11.49 -1.62
C ARG A 59 -0.31 10.22 -1.57
N LEU A 60 -1.26 10.18 -0.64
CA LEU A 60 -2.21 9.11 -0.54
C LEU A 60 -3.48 9.53 -1.29
N ASP A 61 -3.76 8.90 -2.42
CA ASP A 61 -5.05 9.07 -3.06
C ASP A 61 -6.11 8.23 -2.32
N PRO A 62 -7.21 8.84 -1.85
CA PRO A 62 -8.27 8.10 -1.17
C PRO A 62 -8.91 7.01 -2.04
N THR A 63 -8.91 7.17 -3.36
CA THR A 63 -9.50 6.19 -4.29
C THR A 63 -8.63 4.93 -4.40
N SER A 64 -7.31 5.10 -4.41
CA SER A 64 -6.34 4.00 -4.53
C SER A 64 -6.43 3.00 -3.37
N LEU A 65 -6.73 3.46 -2.15
CA LEU A 65 -6.90 2.57 -0.99
C LEU A 65 -8.25 1.86 -0.96
N ARG A 66 -9.30 2.49 -1.50
CA ARG A 66 -10.63 1.88 -1.62
C ARG A 66 -10.64 0.66 -2.55
N GLY A 67 -9.66 0.54 -3.46
CA GLY A 67 -9.51 -0.64 -4.30
C GLY A 67 -9.10 -1.92 -3.55
N LEU A 68 -8.59 -1.79 -2.32
CA LEU A 68 -8.12 -2.92 -1.50
C LEU A 68 -9.21 -3.35 -0.51
N LEU A 69 -10.33 -3.86 -1.04
CA LEU A 69 -11.55 -4.18 -0.28
C LEU A 69 -11.38 -5.19 0.87
N HIS A 70 -10.28 -5.95 0.87
CA HIS A 70 -10.02 -6.99 1.86
C HIS A 70 -8.91 -6.62 2.86
N LEU A 71 -8.41 -5.39 2.78
CA LEU A 71 -7.35 -4.94 3.65
C LEU A 71 -7.90 -4.70 5.07
N ARG A 72 -7.47 -5.51 6.04
CA ARG A 72 -7.81 -5.30 7.46
C ARG A 72 -6.87 -4.35 8.17
N THR A 73 -5.63 -4.25 7.71
CA THR A 73 -4.63 -3.42 8.39
C THR A 73 -3.75 -2.71 7.38
N GLN A 74 -3.76 -1.38 7.47
CA GLN A 74 -2.80 -0.54 6.77
C GLN A 74 -1.91 0.19 7.77
N SER A 75 -0.62 0.26 7.47
CA SER A 75 0.31 1.09 8.21
C SER A 75 1.19 1.86 7.24
N ILE A 76 1.31 3.17 7.47
CA ILE A 76 2.14 4.08 6.68
C ILE A 76 3.07 4.79 7.66
N PHE A 77 4.38 4.60 7.53
CA PHE A 77 5.37 5.09 8.50
C PHE A 77 6.49 5.90 7.84
N GLY A 78 6.67 7.16 8.25
CA GLY A 78 7.76 8.01 7.75
C GLY A 78 7.63 8.49 6.29
N CYS A 79 6.57 8.10 5.56
CA CYS A 79 6.38 8.44 4.15
C CYS A 79 6.02 9.91 3.88
N PHE A 80 5.76 10.70 4.91
CA PHE A 80 5.35 12.10 4.78
C PHE A 80 6.37 13.09 5.37
N GLY A 81 7.54 12.60 5.81
CA GLY A 81 8.50 13.39 6.58
C GLY A 81 9.10 14.60 5.85
N ALA A 82 9.07 14.63 4.52
CA ALA A 82 9.57 15.76 3.71
C ALA A 82 8.46 16.56 3.03
N ALA A 83 7.20 16.38 3.44
CA ALA A 83 6.09 17.19 2.96
C ALA A 83 6.28 18.65 3.41
N GLN A 84 6.17 19.58 2.46
CA GLN A 84 6.28 21.02 2.74
C GLN A 84 5.00 21.61 3.36
N ALA A 85 3.91 20.84 3.33
CA ALA A 85 2.59 21.22 3.82
C ALA A 85 2.01 20.04 4.62
N PRO A 86 1.04 20.29 5.52
CA PRO A 86 0.29 19.23 6.18
C PRO A 86 -0.27 18.25 5.15
N VAL A 87 -0.18 16.96 5.48
CA VAL A 87 -0.81 15.92 4.66
C VAL A 87 -2.24 15.79 5.10
N GLU A 88 -3.16 16.29 4.28
CA GLU A 88 -4.58 16.09 4.49
C GLU A 88 -4.97 14.69 4.00
N LEU A 89 -5.50 13.89 4.92
CA LEU A 89 -6.10 12.60 4.60
C LEU A 89 -7.60 12.83 4.40
N SER A 90 -8.13 12.28 3.30
CA SER A 90 -9.57 12.37 3.05
C SER A 90 -10.34 11.63 4.16
N PRO A 91 -11.42 12.21 4.72
CA PRO A 91 -12.29 11.52 5.68
C PRO A 91 -12.80 10.17 5.16
N ALA A 92 -12.92 10.05 3.83
CA ALA A 92 -13.24 8.84 3.09
C ALA A 92 -12.39 7.60 3.43
N LEU A 93 -11.20 7.80 4.00
CA LEU A 93 -10.29 6.74 4.44
C LEU A 93 -10.68 6.15 5.80
N PHE A 94 -11.43 6.92 6.60
CA PHE A 94 -11.84 6.55 7.96
C PHE A 94 -13.32 6.18 8.04
N THR A 95 -14.09 6.43 6.99
CA THR A 95 -15.47 5.96 6.88
C THR A 95 -15.46 4.49 6.47
N SER A 96 -15.64 3.59 7.45
CA SER A 96 -15.93 2.17 7.23
C SER A 96 -17.35 1.95 6.74
#